data_AF-A0AAV2KV74-F1
#
_entry.id   AF-A0AAV2KV74-F1
#
_cell.length_a   1.000
_cell.length_b   1.000
_cell.length_c   1.000
_cell.angle_alpha   90.00
_cell.angle_beta   90.00
_cell.angle_gamma   90.00
#
_symmetry.space_group_name_H-M   'P 1'
#
loop_
_entity.id
_entity.type
_entity.pdbx_description
1 polymer ?
#
loop_
_entity_poly.entity_id
_entity_poly.type
_entity_poly.pdbx_seq_one_letter_code
_entity_poly.pdbx_strand_id
1 'polypeptide(L)'
;MSLQDRGIKLFSSSRSRGSDSEDEKGGSSLRGLAQLSLDGLSSQEVNGAQVYLNQQDGALYWPVLFLYPEHQQSDFISAFCENHCFSDHLSVMFGEELPPWDTQQKYRPSNLLVCISPHSARGKF
;
A
#
# COMPACT_ATOMS: atom_id res chain seq x y z
N MET A 1 24.68 5.36 2.39
CA MET A 1 24.12 4.69 1.20
C MET A 1 22.82 5.41 0.84
N SER A 2 22.56 5.67 -0.45
CA SER A 2 21.33 6.34 -0.90
C SER A 2 20.34 5.32 -1.50
N LEU A 3 19.04 5.64 -1.53
CA LEU A 3 18.02 4.76 -2.14
C LEU A 3 18.28 4.44 -3.62
N GLN A 4 18.93 5.38 -4.32
CA GLN A 4 19.27 5.26 -5.73
C GLN A 4 20.37 4.22 -5.98
N ASP A 5 21.30 4.08 -5.03
CA ASP A 5 22.37 3.07 -5.06
C ASP A 5 21.79 1.64 -5.03
N ARG A 6 20.57 1.48 -4.52
CA ARG A 6 19.83 0.21 -4.46
C ARG A 6 18.84 0.01 -5.61
N GLY A 7 18.84 0.89 -6.61
CA GLY A 7 17.98 0.78 -7.80
C GLY A 7 16.49 1.12 -7.55
N ILE A 8 16.17 1.77 -6.43
CA ILE A 8 14.79 2.06 -6.04
C ILE A 8 14.31 3.34 -6.71
N LYS A 9 13.19 3.25 -7.44
CA LYS A 9 12.54 4.39 -8.12
C LYS A 9 11.45 4.98 -7.24
N LEU A 10 11.62 6.25 -6.85
CA LEU A 10 10.58 7.01 -6.17
C LEU A 10 9.76 7.78 -7.19
N PHE A 11 8.43 7.63 -7.13
CA PHE A 11 7.50 8.46 -7.88
C PHE A 11 6.87 9.45 -6.91
N SER A 12 7.30 10.71 -6.98
CA SER A 12 6.59 11.78 -6.28
C SER A 12 5.32 12.11 -7.05
N SER A 13 4.15 12.02 -6.42
CA SER A 13 2.95 12.68 -6.96
C SER A 13 3.22 14.17 -7.00
N SER A 14 3.45 14.73 -8.19
CA SER A 14 3.46 16.17 -8.37
C SER A 14 2.06 16.69 -8.01
N ARG A 15 1.94 17.46 -6.93
CA ARG A 15 0.71 18.22 -6.64
C ARG A 15 0.51 19.25 -7.75
N SER A 16 -0.21 18.88 -8.81
CA SER A 16 -0.79 19.86 -9.72
C SER A 16 -2.10 20.34 -9.11
N ARG A 17 -2.04 21.47 -8.39
CA ARG A 17 -3.22 22.30 -8.16
C ARG A 17 -3.74 22.76 -9.52
N GLY A 18 -4.96 22.38 -9.88
CA GLY A 18 -5.79 23.16 -10.80
C GLY A 18 -6.48 22.39 -11.93
N SER A 19 -7.81 22.54 -11.93
CA SER A 19 -8.70 22.69 -13.09
C SER A 19 -9.32 21.43 -13.72
N ASP A 20 -10.48 21.08 -13.18
CA ASP A 20 -11.77 20.81 -13.85
C ASP A 20 -11.76 20.26 -15.30
N SER A 21 -12.19 19.01 -15.45
CA SER A 21 -12.90 18.50 -16.63
C SER A 21 -13.55 17.15 -16.31
N GLU A 22 -14.87 17.08 -16.50
CA GLU A 22 -15.70 15.89 -16.41
C GLU A 22 -15.44 14.98 -17.61
N ASP A 23 -15.29 13.67 -17.42
CA ASP A 23 -15.65 12.64 -18.43
C ASP A 23 -15.73 11.24 -17.78
N GLU A 24 -16.94 10.67 -17.83
CA GLU A 24 -17.34 9.36 -17.32
C GLU A 24 -17.31 8.30 -18.42
N LYS A 25 -16.44 7.26 -18.34
CA LYS A 25 -16.83 5.84 -18.61
C LYS A 25 -15.71 4.80 -18.42
N GLY A 26 -16.05 3.72 -17.71
CA GLY A 26 -15.67 2.34 -18.08
C GLY A 26 -14.34 1.77 -17.56
N GLY A 27 -14.37 1.18 -16.36
CA GLY A 27 -13.26 0.38 -15.80
C GLY A 27 -13.63 -0.29 -14.48
N SER A 28 -14.47 -1.32 -14.54
CA SER A 28 -15.23 -1.85 -13.40
C SER A 28 -14.44 -2.63 -12.33
N SER A 29 -13.11 -2.76 -12.43
CA SER A 29 -12.30 -3.39 -11.36
C SER A 29 -11.32 -2.43 -10.67
N LEU A 30 -11.22 -1.19 -11.15
CA LEU A 30 -10.32 -0.18 -10.56
C LEU A 30 -11.09 0.98 -9.92
N ARG A 31 -12.38 1.18 -10.25
CA ARG A 31 -13.20 2.21 -9.58
C ARG A 31 -13.26 2.02 -8.06
N GLY A 32 -13.34 0.77 -7.57
CA GLY A 32 -13.33 0.50 -6.13
C GLY A 32 -11.99 0.83 -5.44
N LEU A 33 -10.86 0.64 -6.13
CA LEU A 33 -9.52 1.02 -5.64
C LEU A 33 -9.23 2.51 -5.80
N ALA A 34 -9.75 3.14 -6.85
CA ALA A 34 -9.69 4.58 -7.06
C ALA A 34 -10.58 5.35 -6.06
N GLN A 35 -11.61 4.70 -5.51
CA GLN A 35 -12.45 5.24 -4.45
C GLN A 35 -11.77 5.21 -3.07
N LEU A 36 -10.76 4.34 -2.89
CA LEU A 36 -9.73 4.48 -1.86
C LEU A 36 -8.71 5.52 -2.35
N SER A 37 -9.19 6.73 -2.64
CA SER A 37 -8.32 7.81 -3.10
C SER A 37 -7.29 8.07 -2.01
N LEU A 38 -6.01 7.89 -2.35
CA LEU A 38 -4.90 8.33 -1.52
C LEU A 38 -4.94 9.85 -1.28
N ASP A 39 -5.71 10.59 -2.09
CA ASP A 39 -5.99 12.02 -1.91
C ASP A 39 -6.97 12.29 -0.76
N GLY A 40 -7.74 11.27 -0.34
CA GLY A 40 -8.62 11.28 0.83
C GLY A 40 -7.95 10.80 2.12
N LEU A 41 -6.79 10.14 2.03
CA LEU A 41 -5.88 9.99 3.16
C LEU A 41 -5.24 11.36 3.38
N SER A 42 -5.93 12.21 4.16
CA SER A 42 -5.37 13.48 4.60
C SER A 42 -3.93 13.22 5.04
N SER A 43 -3.01 14.12 4.67
CA SER A 43 -1.59 14.11 5.10
C SER A 43 -1.39 13.98 6.62
N GLN A 44 -2.47 13.95 7.39
CA GLN A 44 -2.60 13.79 8.82
C GLN A 44 -2.85 12.34 9.29
N GLU A 45 -3.31 11.42 8.44
CA GLU A 45 -3.63 10.01 8.80
C GLU A 45 -2.56 9.00 8.35
N VAL A 46 -1.69 9.38 7.41
CA VAL A 46 -0.45 8.65 7.11
C VAL A 46 0.67 9.31 7.93
N ASN A 47 0.89 8.78 9.14
CA ASN A 47 1.64 9.29 10.31
C ASN A 47 3.07 9.89 10.12
N GLY A 48 3.35 10.69 9.09
CA GLY A 48 4.69 11.26 8.86
C GLY A 48 5.79 10.21 8.72
N ALA A 49 5.43 8.94 8.56
CA ALA A 49 6.35 7.83 8.48
C ALA A 49 7.06 7.90 7.13
N GLN A 50 8.38 7.96 7.19
CA GLN A 50 9.25 8.07 6.03
C GLN A 50 10.18 6.85 6.00
N VAL A 51 10.66 6.52 4.81
CA VAL A 51 11.72 5.52 4.68
C VAL A 51 12.97 5.99 5.41
N TYR A 52 13.56 5.12 6.22
CA TYR A 52 14.81 5.40 6.93
C TYR A 52 15.75 4.20 6.92
N LEU A 53 17.05 4.47 7.08
CA LEU A 53 18.10 3.46 7.21
C LEU A 53 18.43 3.28 8.69
N ASN A 54 18.30 2.07 9.21
CA ASN A 54 18.76 1.75 10.55
C ASN A 54 20.28 1.52 10.52
N GLN A 55 21.00 2.20 11.40
CA GLN A 55 22.46 2.15 11.45
C GLN A 55 23.01 0.89 12.12
N GLN A 56 22.20 0.21 12.95
CA GLN A 56 22.63 -0.95 13.70
C GLN A 56 22.70 -2.21 12.83
N ASP A 57 21.72 -2.41 11.95
CA ASP A 57 21.61 -3.57 11.06
C ASP A 57 21.88 -3.22 9.58
N GLY A 58 21.92 -1.93 9.23
CA GLY A 58 22.11 -1.47 7.85
C GLY A 58 20.88 -1.65 6.95
N ALA A 59 19.71 -1.93 7.53
CA ALA A 59 18.47 -2.21 6.81
C ALA A 59 17.61 -0.96 6.60
N LEU A 60 16.91 -0.90 5.48
CA LEU A 60 15.87 0.10 5.21
C LEU A 60 14.53 -0.33 5.81
N TYR A 61 13.84 0.64 6.39
CA TYR A 61 12.50 0.48 6.92
C TYR A 61 11.53 1.33 6.10
N TRP A 62 10.48 0.71 5.60
CA TRP A 62 9.53 1.30 4.66
C TRP A 62 8.15 1.48 5.30
N PRO A 63 7.51 2.64 5.13
CA PRO A 63 6.08 2.74 5.36
C PRO A 63 5.35 1.93 4.27
N VAL A 64 4.56 0.94 4.67
CA VAL A 64 3.81 0.03 3.78
C VAL A 64 2.33 0.08 4.13
N LEU A 65 1.49 0.26 3.11
CA LEU A 65 0.03 0.25 3.25
C LEU A 65 -0.54 -1.01 2.59
N PHE A 66 -1.22 -1.84 3.36
CA PHE A 66 -2.03 -2.94 2.86
C PHE A 66 -3.45 -2.44 2.61
N LEU A 67 -4.03 -2.84 1.47
CA LEU A 67 -5.39 -2.51 1.09
C LEU A 67 -6.21 -3.80 0.99
N TYR A 68 -7.42 -3.80 1.55
CA TYR A 68 -8.37 -4.90 1.51
C TYR A 68 -9.67 -4.42 0.83
N PRO A 69 -9.71 -4.39 -0.51
CA PRO A 69 -10.75 -3.67 -1.25
C PRO A 69 -12.14 -4.27 -1.07
N GLU A 70 -12.23 -5.59 -0.86
CA GLU A 70 -13.50 -6.32 -0.61
C GLU A 70 -14.23 -5.76 0.62
N HIS A 71 -13.50 -5.39 1.66
CA HIS A 71 -14.04 -4.91 2.94
C HIS A 71 -13.84 -3.40 3.15
N GLN A 72 -13.28 -2.69 2.15
CA GLN A 72 -12.89 -1.27 2.26
C GLN A 72 -12.05 -0.98 3.50
N GLN A 73 -11.15 -1.92 3.85
CA GLN A 73 -10.24 -1.78 4.98
C GLN A 73 -8.82 -1.54 4.49
N SER A 74 -7.99 -1.00 5.37
CA SER A 74 -6.56 -0.84 5.14
C SER A 74 -5.79 -0.98 6.44
N ASP A 75 -4.57 -1.51 6.35
CA ASP A 75 -3.64 -1.58 7.47
C ASP A 75 -2.33 -0.88 7.11
N PHE A 76 -1.77 -0.13 8.06
CA PHE A 76 -0.55 0.63 7.86
C PHE A 76 0.59 0.12 8.74
N ILE A 77 1.67 -0.31 8.10
CA ILE A 77 2.91 -0.68 8.75
C ILE A 77 3.88 0.50 8.59
N SER A 78 4.14 1.22 9.68
CA SER A 78 4.97 2.42 9.66
C SER A 78 6.46 2.15 9.37
N ALA A 79 6.94 0.94 9.70
CA ALA A 79 8.34 0.54 9.57
C ALA A 79 8.45 -0.94 9.19
N PHE A 80 8.27 -1.25 7.90
CA PHE A 80 8.48 -2.57 7.30
C PHE A 80 9.97 -2.75 6.95
N CYS A 81 10.65 -3.68 7.60
CA CYS A 81 12.05 -3.97 7.31
C CYS A 81 12.19 -4.60 5.92
N GLU A 82 13.09 -4.08 5.08
CA GLU A 82 13.30 -4.60 3.71
C GLU A 82 13.72 -6.08 3.66
N ASN A 83 14.27 -6.60 4.77
CA ASN A 83 14.71 -7.99 4.89
C ASN A 83 13.58 -8.94 5.31
N HIS A 84 12.40 -8.42 5.68
CA HIS A 84 11.24 -9.25 6.04
C HIS A 84 10.42 -9.64 4.82
N CYS A 85 9.82 -10.83 4.87
CA CYS A 85 8.85 -11.25 3.87
C CYS A 85 7.46 -10.73 4.24
N PHE A 86 6.61 -10.50 3.23
CA PHE A 86 5.20 -10.19 3.46
C PHE A 86 4.49 -11.29 4.28
N SER A 87 4.89 -12.55 4.10
CA SER A 87 4.36 -13.69 4.86
C SER A 87 4.55 -13.54 6.37
N ASP A 88 5.68 -12.98 6.80
CA ASP A 88 6.01 -12.83 8.22
C ASP A 88 5.02 -11.84 8.87
N HIS A 89 4.78 -10.73 8.18
CA HIS A 89 3.81 -9.72 8.61
C HIS A 89 2.36 -10.23 8.53
N LEU A 90 1.97 -10.89 7.43
CA LEU A 90 0.63 -11.45 7.28
C LEU A 90 0.32 -12.52 8.35
N SER A 91 1.32 -13.31 8.76
CA SER A 91 1.16 -14.29 9.83
C SER A 91 0.89 -13.63 11.18
N VAL A 92 1.44 -12.45 11.44
CA VAL A 92 1.13 -11.68 12.66
C VAL A 92 -0.25 -11.02 12.55
N MET A 93 -0.58 -10.44 11.39
CA MET A 93 -1.84 -9.73 11.17
C MET A 93 -3.08 -10.64 11.11
N PHE A 94 -2.91 -11.88 10.64
CA PHE A 94 -4.00 -12.81 10.35
C PHE A 94 -3.79 -14.22 10.95
N GLY A 95 -2.89 -14.35 11.93
CA GLY A 95 -2.49 -15.64 12.50
C GLY A 95 -3.47 -16.19 13.54
N GLU A 96 -3.32 -15.73 14.78
CA GLU A 96 -4.12 -16.22 15.91
C GLU A 96 -5.47 -15.49 16.03
N GLU A 97 -5.46 -14.18 15.84
CA GLU A 97 -6.65 -13.34 15.91
C GLU A 97 -6.98 -12.80 14.52
N LEU A 98 -8.19 -13.11 14.04
CA LEU A 98 -8.69 -12.58 12.78
C LEU A 98 -9.31 -11.20 13.02
N PRO A 99 -9.14 -10.25 12.08
CA PRO A 99 -9.74 -8.94 12.24
C PRO A 99 -11.26 -9.01 12.39
N PRO A 100 -11.89 -8.12 13.18
CA PRO A 100 -13.32 -8.16 13.46
C PRO A 100 -14.20 -7.98 12.21
N TRP A 101 -13.63 -7.40 11.14
CA TRP A 101 -14.31 -7.24 9.85
C TRP A 101 -14.31 -8.51 9.00
N ASP A 102 -13.42 -9.49 9.27
CA ASP A 102 -13.36 -10.77 8.57
C ASP A 102 -14.34 -11.79 9.16
N THR A 103 -15.62 -11.44 9.13
CA THR A 103 -16.73 -12.28 9.61
C THR A 103 -16.80 -13.66 8.94
N GLN A 104 -16.23 -13.81 7.74
CA GLN A 104 -16.22 -15.06 6.97
C GLN A 104 -14.93 -15.87 7.15
N GLN A 105 -13.97 -15.37 7.94
CA GLN A 105 -12.67 -15.99 8.19
C GLN A 105 -11.91 -16.37 6.91
N LYS A 106 -12.00 -15.49 5.89
CA LYS A 106 -11.36 -15.68 4.58
C LYS A 106 -9.90 -15.29 4.60
N TYR A 107 -9.51 -14.32 5.43
CA TYR A 107 -8.19 -13.73 5.43
C TYR A 107 -7.26 -14.56 6.31
N ARG A 108 -6.85 -15.74 5.80
CA ARG A 108 -5.83 -16.59 6.41
C ARG A 108 -4.52 -16.49 5.63
N PRO A 109 -3.33 -16.48 6.28
CA PRO A 109 -2.04 -16.33 5.60
C PRO A 109 -1.83 -17.29 4.41
N SER A 110 -2.32 -18.52 4.50
CA SER A 110 -2.23 -19.52 3.43
C SER A 110 -3.11 -19.24 2.20
N ASN A 111 -4.14 -18.41 2.37
CA ASN A 111 -5.17 -18.14 1.36
C ASN A 111 -5.02 -16.73 0.76
N LEU A 112 -4.09 -15.92 1.26
CA LEU A 112 -3.88 -14.56 0.80
C LEU A 112 -2.92 -14.51 -0.39
N LEU A 113 -3.29 -13.71 -1.38
CA LEU A 113 -2.43 -13.33 -2.49
C LEU A 113 -2.08 -11.85 -2.37
N VAL A 114 -0.78 -11.54 -2.38
CA VAL A 114 -0.30 -10.16 -2.38
C VAL A 114 -0.07 -9.72 -3.82
N CYS A 115 -0.76 -8.67 -4.24
CA CYS A 115 -0.66 -8.08 -5.57
C CYS A 115 -0.12 -6.66 -5.46
N ILE A 116 0.87 -6.31 -6.29
CA ILE A 116 1.37 -4.94 -6.44
C ILE A 116 1.00 -4.46 -7.84
N SER A 117 0.30 -3.33 -7.92
CA SER A 117 -0.07 -2.74 -9.19
C SER A 117 1.04 -1.81 -9.70
N PRO A 118 1.68 -2.09 -10.85
CA PRO A 118 2.68 -1.20 -11.40
C PRO A 118 2.05 0.10 -11.90
N HIS A 119 2.71 1.22 -11.65
CA HIS A 119 2.26 2.56 -12.07
C HIS A 119 2.07 2.70 -13.60
N SER A 120 2.68 1.82 -14.41
CA SER A 120 2.62 1.86 -15.88
C SER A 120 1.42 1.14 -16.50
N ALA A 121 0.43 0.65 -15.74
CA ALA A 121 -0.75 0.02 -16.32
C ALA A 121 -1.76 1.01 -16.99
N ARG A 122 -1.42 2.30 -17.07
CA ARG A 122 -2.12 3.26 -17.95
C ARG A 122 -1.41 3.30 -19.31
N GLY A 123 -1.83 2.45 -20.24
CA GLY A 123 -1.37 2.57 -21.61
C GLY A 123 -1.76 1.39 -22.49
N LYS A 124 -2.64 1.70 -23.46
CA LYS A 124 -3.02 0.96 -24.67
C LYS A 124 -4.36 0.22 -24.59
N PHE A 125 -5.42 0.96 -24.94
CA PHE A 125 -6.30 0.61 -26.06
C PHE A 125 -6.61 1.88 -26.84
#